data_AF-A0A957BBJ0-F1
#
_entry.id   AF-A0A957BBJ0-F1
#
_cell.length_a   1.000
_cell.length_b   1.000
_cell.length_c   1.000
_cell.angle_alpha   90.00
_cell.angle_beta   90.00
_cell.angle_gamma   90.00
#
_symmetry.space_group_name_H-M   'P 1'
#
loop_
_entity.id
_entity.type
_entity.pdbx_description
1 polymer ?
#
loop_
_entity_poly.entity_id
_entity_poly.type
_entity_poly.pdbx_seq_one_letter_code
_entity_poly.pdbx_strand_id
1 'polypeptide(L)'
;MSDTNDSENTETDFPSSVDQQHDASHEMPPGQEPHFVTTERGRVVSMAGLAERIVEEFNIEFDEASQALIEADSEAKRRSLVREVADYVMGVESVQLSLSEKARILQYAYSEIFGYGPLDLLFADPKVTTISLENRQGIAVRFGPGAELVPQNDMFEDWHHVRRTIKRLLKDAGAEIRSDIPIVEAGLRINGRAVNVNVVSPPFSADVMADIRVHPSGVIPLTARVAHGMMNEVAADFLRRLAHSA
;
A
#
# COMPACT_ATOMS: atom_id res chain seq x y z
N MET A 1 23.97 71.35 13.41
CA MET A 1 24.95 70.29 13.74
C MET A 1 24.69 69.94 15.18
N SER A 2 23.95 68.85 15.38
CA SER A 2 23.42 68.42 16.67
C SER A 2 23.89 66.98 16.89
N ASP A 3 24.61 66.82 17.99
CA ASP A 3 25.34 65.65 18.41
C ASP A 3 24.43 64.55 18.99
N THR A 4 24.79 63.33 18.56
CA THR A 4 24.88 62.05 19.28
C THR A 4 23.67 61.45 20.02
N ASN A 5 23.24 60.38 19.37
CA ASN A 5 22.40 59.22 19.74
C ASN A 5 22.69 58.59 21.11
N ASP A 6 21.64 58.42 21.91
CA ASP A 6 21.53 57.45 23.02
C ASP A 6 21.17 56.07 22.46
N SER A 7 21.89 55.02 22.86
CA SER A 7 21.37 53.64 22.83
C SER A 7 22.06 52.81 23.91
N GLU A 8 21.24 52.38 24.87
CA GLU A 8 21.59 51.54 26.01
C GLU A 8 22.00 50.13 25.56
N ASN A 9 23.17 49.69 26.04
CA ASN A 9 23.57 48.28 26.04
C ASN A 9 22.90 47.58 27.23
N THR A 10 22.09 46.57 26.97
CA THR A 10 21.69 45.58 27.99
C THR A 10 22.26 44.21 27.63
N GLU A 11 23.08 43.71 28.55
CA GLU A 11 23.61 42.36 28.60
C GLU A 11 22.49 41.32 28.52
N THR A 12 22.68 40.27 27.73
CA THR A 12 21.91 39.03 27.88
C THR A 12 22.86 37.84 27.92
N ASP A 13 22.92 37.28 29.12
CA ASP A 13 23.53 36.02 29.53
C ASP A 13 23.07 34.84 28.65
N PHE A 14 24.01 33.98 28.27
CA PHE A 14 23.70 32.64 27.77
C PHE A 14 23.59 31.67 28.95
N PRO A 15 22.50 30.89 29.09
CA PRO A 15 22.54 29.65 29.81
C PRO A 15 22.64 28.47 28.84
N SER A 16 23.66 27.67 29.08
CA SER A 16 23.84 26.28 28.66
C SER A 16 22.70 25.39 29.15
N SER A 17 22.07 24.60 28.26
CA SER A 17 21.40 23.33 28.61
C SER A 17 21.22 22.50 27.34
N VAL A 18 21.86 21.33 27.31
CA VAL A 18 21.58 20.25 26.38
C VAL A 18 20.31 19.57 26.87
N ASP A 19 19.18 19.79 26.18
CA ASP A 19 17.97 19.01 26.41
C ASP A 19 17.78 17.99 25.30
N GLN A 20 17.94 16.72 25.68
CA GLN A 20 17.44 15.56 24.94
C GLN A 20 15.91 15.62 24.93
N GLN A 21 15.33 16.12 23.84
CA GLN A 21 13.93 15.86 23.50
C GLN A 21 13.89 14.74 22.47
N HIS A 22 13.83 13.50 22.98
CA HIS A 22 13.16 12.43 22.25
C HIS A 22 11.69 12.83 22.16
N ASP A 23 11.26 13.16 20.95
CA ASP A 23 9.88 13.47 20.60
C ASP A 23 9.00 12.22 20.82
N ALA A 24 8.40 12.16 22.01
CA ALA A 24 7.44 11.16 22.42
C ALA A 24 6.03 11.76 22.29
N SER A 25 5.52 11.86 21.06
CA SER A 25 4.08 12.02 20.82
C SER A 25 3.66 11.69 19.38
N HIS A 26 3.87 10.44 18.96
CA HIS A 26 3.03 9.84 17.92
C HIS A 26 1.84 9.16 18.61
N GLU A 27 0.77 9.93 18.87
CA GLU A 27 -0.53 9.33 19.20
C GLU A 27 -1.04 8.58 17.97
N MET A 28 -1.04 7.26 18.06
CA MET A 28 -1.56 6.34 17.04
C MET A 28 -3.07 6.60 16.82
N PRO A 29 -3.57 6.58 15.57
CA PRO A 29 -5.00 6.65 15.32
C PRO A 29 -5.73 5.39 15.83
N PRO A 30 -7.03 5.49 16.18
CA PRO A 30 -7.77 4.40 16.79
C PRO A 30 -8.31 3.41 15.74
N GLY A 31 -7.81 2.17 15.74
CA GLY A 31 -8.35 1.11 14.88
C GLY A 31 -7.67 -0.26 14.98
N GLN A 32 -6.43 -0.33 15.44
CA GLN A 32 -5.72 -1.59 15.65
C GLN A 32 -4.97 -1.48 16.98
N GLU A 33 -5.46 -2.14 18.03
CA GLU A 33 -4.70 -2.19 19.28
C GLU A 33 -3.32 -2.79 18.96
N PRO A 34 -2.22 -2.07 19.24
CA PRO A 34 -0.90 -2.58 18.96
C PRO A 34 -0.70 -3.87 19.75
N HIS A 35 -0.68 -4.99 19.03
CA HIS A 35 -0.35 -6.29 19.61
C HIS A 35 1.14 -6.30 19.88
N PHE A 36 1.48 -6.25 21.16
CA PHE A 36 2.85 -6.22 21.64
C PHE A 36 3.27 -7.61 22.11
N VAL A 37 4.51 -7.97 21.80
CA VAL A 37 5.15 -9.20 22.28
C VAL A 37 6.37 -8.81 23.09
N THR A 38 6.51 -9.44 24.25
CA THR A 38 7.67 -9.26 25.12
C THR A 38 8.77 -10.22 24.70
N THR A 39 9.95 -9.70 24.39
CA THR A 39 11.15 -10.50 24.11
C THR A 39 11.71 -11.08 25.41
N GLU A 40 12.56 -12.10 25.30
CA GLU A 40 13.29 -12.66 26.45
C GLU A 40 14.17 -11.62 27.17
N ARG A 41 14.52 -10.52 26.49
CA ARG A 41 15.31 -9.41 27.03
C ARG A 41 14.45 -8.32 27.67
N GLY A 42 13.15 -8.54 27.82
CA GLY A 42 12.20 -7.58 28.41
C GLY A 42 11.89 -6.37 27.52
N ARG A 43 12.27 -6.40 26.22
CA ARG A 43 11.83 -5.39 25.25
C ARG A 43 10.43 -5.72 24.77
N VAL A 44 9.64 -4.70 24.54
CA VAL A 44 8.30 -4.83 23.98
C VAL A 44 8.40 -4.49 22.49
N VAL A 45 8.08 -5.44 21.63
CA VAL A 45 8.11 -5.27 20.16
C VAL A 45 6.68 -5.39 19.64
N SER A 46 6.26 -4.49 18.76
CA SER A 46 4.95 -4.58 18.12
C SER A 46 4.99 -5.63 17.01
N MET A 47 3.87 -6.33 16.79
CA MET A 47 3.74 -7.28 15.69
C MET A 47 3.95 -6.61 14.31
N ALA A 48 3.51 -5.37 14.17
CA ALA A 48 3.73 -4.57 12.96
C ALA A 48 5.22 -4.26 12.75
N GLY A 49 5.93 -3.80 13.78
CA GLY A 49 7.36 -3.51 13.69
C GLY A 49 8.22 -4.75 13.45
N LEU A 50 7.82 -5.90 14.01
CA LEU A 50 8.48 -7.17 13.70
C LEU A 50 8.29 -7.57 12.22
N ALA A 51 7.08 -7.36 11.68
CA ALA A 51 6.81 -7.67 10.29
C ALA A 51 7.52 -6.71 9.33
N GLU A 52 7.58 -5.42 9.64
CA GLU A 52 8.38 -4.42 8.93
C GLU A 52 9.85 -4.82 8.89
N ARG A 53 10.40 -5.22 10.05
CA ARG A 53 11.79 -5.70 10.13
C ARG A 53 12.07 -6.91 9.25
N ILE A 54 11.11 -7.84 9.15
CA ILE A 54 11.22 -9.01 8.26
C ILE A 54 11.23 -8.56 6.80
N VAL A 55 10.38 -7.62 6.42
CA VAL A 55 10.32 -7.08 5.05
C VAL A 55 11.62 -6.35 4.71
N GLU A 56 12.15 -5.54 5.62
CA GLU A 56 13.45 -4.88 5.45
C GLU A 56 14.58 -5.88 5.25
N GLU A 57 14.71 -6.84 6.16
CA GLU A 57 15.77 -7.85 6.11
C GLU A 57 15.66 -8.69 4.83
N PHE A 58 14.44 -9.03 4.41
CA PHE A 58 14.20 -9.75 3.16
C PHE A 58 14.72 -8.95 1.96
N ASN A 59 14.43 -7.64 1.89
CA ASN A 59 14.88 -6.80 0.79
C ASN A 59 16.41 -6.57 0.79
N ILE A 60 17.06 -6.68 1.95
CA ILE A 60 18.52 -6.62 2.08
C ILE A 60 19.15 -7.92 1.55
N GLU A 61 18.57 -9.07 1.92
CA GLU A 61 19.08 -10.39 1.55
C GLU A 61 18.78 -10.77 0.09
N PHE A 62 17.59 -10.41 -0.40
CA PHE A 62 17.09 -10.77 -1.73
C PHE A 62 16.80 -9.52 -2.57
N ASP A 63 17.84 -9.01 -3.24
CA ASP A 63 17.65 -8.02 -4.29
C ASP A 63 16.98 -8.61 -5.55
N GLU A 64 16.63 -7.76 -6.53
CA GLU A 64 15.98 -8.21 -7.77
C GLU A 64 16.84 -9.16 -8.62
N ALA A 65 18.16 -9.19 -8.39
CA ALA A 65 19.10 -10.05 -9.10
C ALA A 65 19.41 -11.36 -8.34
N SER A 66 18.85 -11.54 -7.15
CA SER A 66 19.08 -12.71 -6.31
C SER A 66 18.63 -14.00 -7.00
N GLN A 67 19.58 -14.93 -7.16
CA GLN A 67 19.31 -16.23 -7.79
C GLN A 67 18.23 -17.02 -7.03
N ALA A 68 18.24 -16.97 -5.69
CA ALA A 68 17.23 -17.64 -4.88
C ALA A 68 15.82 -17.08 -5.14
N LEU A 69 15.70 -15.77 -5.35
CA LEU A 69 14.43 -15.12 -5.69
C LEU A 69 13.97 -15.49 -7.11
N ILE A 70 14.90 -15.56 -8.06
CA ILE A 70 14.65 -15.99 -9.45
C ILE A 70 14.18 -17.45 -9.50
N GLU A 71 14.80 -18.33 -8.71
CA GLU A 71 14.46 -19.76 -8.61
C GLU A 71 13.15 -20.04 -7.85
N ALA A 72 12.66 -19.05 -7.08
CA ALA A 72 11.39 -19.09 -6.37
C ALA A 72 10.19 -18.83 -7.31
N ASP A 73 10.03 -19.73 -8.28
CA ASP A 73 8.98 -19.73 -9.31
C ASP A 73 7.57 -20.08 -8.81
N SER A 74 7.45 -20.58 -7.58
CA SER A 74 6.18 -21.00 -6.97
C SER A 74 5.94 -20.29 -5.65
N GLU A 75 4.66 -20.09 -5.30
CA GLU A 75 4.26 -19.52 -4.02
C GLU A 75 4.86 -20.29 -2.83
N ALA A 76 4.92 -21.63 -2.91
CA ALA A 76 5.49 -22.45 -1.86
C ALA A 76 6.98 -22.12 -1.61
N LYS A 77 7.78 -21.96 -2.68
CA LYS A 77 9.18 -21.57 -2.57
C LYS A 77 9.32 -20.15 -1.99
N ARG A 78 8.53 -19.18 -2.48
CA ARG A 78 8.54 -17.79 -1.97
C ARG A 78 8.20 -17.73 -0.49
N ARG A 79 7.17 -18.46 -0.06
CA ARG A 79 6.80 -18.58 1.36
C ARG A 79 7.90 -19.22 2.21
N SER A 80 8.70 -20.11 1.63
CA SER A 80 9.87 -20.68 2.32
C SER A 80 10.93 -19.61 2.58
N LEU A 81 11.25 -18.78 1.58
CA LEU A 81 12.22 -17.69 1.74
C LEU A 81 11.77 -16.69 2.81
N VAL A 82 10.51 -16.24 2.76
CA VAL A 82 9.95 -15.33 3.79
C VAL A 82 10.04 -15.96 5.18
N ARG A 83 9.80 -17.27 5.29
CA ARG A 83 9.90 -17.98 6.57
C ARG A 83 11.32 -18.02 7.11
N GLU A 84 12.30 -18.26 6.25
CA GLU A 84 13.71 -18.29 6.63
C GLU A 84 14.17 -16.96 7.21
N VAL A 85 13.87 -15.85 6.53
CA VAL A 85 14.14 -14.50 7.02
C VAL A 85 13.40 -14.22 8.32
N ALA A 86 12.12 -14.59 8.41
CA ALA A 86 11.34 -14.39 9.62
C ALA A 86 11.93 -15.13 10.82
N ASP A 87 12.38 -16.36 10.62
CA ASP A 87 13.00 -17.18 11.67
C ASP A 87 14.35 -16.60 12.12
N TYR A 88 15.13 -16.04 11.19
CA TYR A 88 16.34 -15.29 11.51
C TYR A 88 16.03 -14.03 12.35
N VAL A 89 15.10 -13.17 11.91
CA VAL A 89 14.75 -11.94 12.63
C VAL A 89 14.20 -12.24 14.02
N MET A 90 13.30 -13.22 14.16
CA MET A 90 12.78 -13.62 15.48
C MET A 90 13.88 -14.14 16.41
N GLY A 91 14.87 -14.85 15.88
CA GLY A 91 16.04 -15.31 16.64
C GLY A 91 16.92 -14.15 17.12
N VAL A 92 17.20 -13.17 16.25
CA VAL A 92 17.99 -11.98 16.59
C VAL A 92 17.31 -11.13 17.65
N GLU A 93 16.00 -10.91 17.52
CA GLU A 93 15.20 -10.11 18.46
C GLU A 93 14.84 -10.88 19.74
N SER A 94 15.15 -12.19 19.81
CA SER A 94 14.79 -13.07 20.94
C SER A 94 13.28 -13.02 21.25
N VAL A 95 12.46 -13.06 20.19
CA VAL A 95 10.99 -13.04 20.26
C VAL A 95 10.47 -14.47 20.19
N GLN A 96 9.61 -14.85 21.13
CA GLN A 96 8.85 -16.10 21.06
C GLN A 96 7.40 -15.80 20.70
N LEU A 97 6.94 -16.37 19.58
CA LEU A 97 5.56 -16.25 19.11
C LEU A 97 4.84 -17.59 19.23
N SER A 98 3.54 -17.54 19.50
CA SER A 98 2.67 -18.69 19.26
C SER A 98 2.62 -19.04 17.77
N LEU A 99 2.22 -20.27 17.46
CA LEU A 99 2.09 -20.74 16.07
C LEU A 99 1.14 -19.85 15.24
N SER A 100 0.06 -19.36 15.85
CA SER A 100 -0.92 -18.49 15.18
C SER A 100 -0.36 -17.08 14.92
N GLU A 101 0.38 -16.52 15.87
CA GLU A 101 1.06 -15.22 15.70
C GLU A 101 2.12 -15.29 14.60
N LYS A 102 2.96 -16.33 14.62
CA LYS A 102 3.95 -16.56 13.57
C LYS A 102 3.30 -16.69 12.20
N ALA A 103 2.22 -17.47 12.09
CA ALA A 103 1.49 -17.61 10.83
C ALA A 103 0.93 -16.28 10.33
N ARG A 104 0.43 -15.42 11.23
CA ARG A 104 -0.08 -14.08 10.88
C ARG A 104 1.02 -13.17 10.36
N ILE A 105 2.18 -13.13 11.02
CA ILE A 105 3.33 -12.33 10.56
C ILE A 105 3.81 -12.82 9.20
N LEU A 106 3.97 -14.13 9.03
CA LEU A 106 4.41 -14.69 7.75
C LEU A 106 3.44 -14.33 6.62
N GLN A 107 2.14 -14.36 6.87
CA GLN A 107 1.16 -13.95 5.88
C GLN A 107 1.23 -12.45 5.58
N TYR A 108 1.40 -11.60 6.60
CA TYR A 108 1.58 -10.16 6.42
C TYR A 108 2.85 -9.86 5.62
N ALA A 109 4.01 -10.36 6.04
CA ALA A 109 5.28 -10.19 5.34
C ALA A 109 5.22 -10.70 3.90
N TYR A 110 4.57 -11.85 3.67
CA TYR A 110 4.36 -12.34 2.31
C TYR A 110 3.53 -11.38 1.46
N SER A 111 2.43 -10.84 2.00
CA SER A 111 1.61 -9.80 1.34
C SER A 111 2.43 -8.55 1.04
N GLU A 112 3.28 -8.13 1.97
CA GLU A 112 4.12 -6.95 1.86
C GLU A 112 5.28 -7.10 0.87
N ILE A 113 5.76 -8.32 0.65
CA ILE A 113 6.88 -8.60 -0.28
C ILE A 113 6.34 -8.95 -1.67
N PHE A 114 5.41 -9.89 -1.75
CA PHE A 114 4.95 -10.51 -2.99
C PHE A 114 3.51 -10.15 -3.41
N GLY A 115 2.74 -9.53 -2.51
CA GLY A 115 1.38 -9.06 -2.80
C GLY A 115 1.34 -7.54 -2.95
N TYR A 116 0.19 -6.94 -2.64
CA TYR A 116 -0.02 -5.49 -2.60
C TYR A 116 -0.34 -5.01 -1.18
N GLY A 117 0.11 -5.78 -0.17
CA GLY A 117 -0.06 -5.46 1.24
C GLY A 117 -1.55 -5.30 1.61
N PRO A 118 -1.97 -4.16 2.19
CA PRO A 118 -3.35 -3.91 2.58
C PRO A 118 -4.36 -4.00 1.44
N LEU A 119 -3.94 -3.75 0.19
CA LEU A 119 -4.83 -3.78 -0.97
C LEU A 119 -5.25 -5.20 -1.36
N ASP A 120 -4.51 -6.24 -0.94
CA ASP A 120 -4.83 -7.62 -1.29
C ASP A 120 -6.23 -8.01 -0.80
N LEU A 121 -6.61 -7.56 0.40
CA LEU A 121 -7.94 -7.76 0.96
C LEU A 121 -9.03 -7.07 0.12
N LEU A 122 -8.76 -5.87 -0.37
CA LEU A 122 -9.70 -5.13 -1.22
C LEU A 122 -9.85 -5.77 -2.60
N PHE A 123 -8.75 -6.26 -3.19
CA PHE A 123 -8.80 -6.94 -4.48
C PHE A 123 -9.54 -8.29 -4.40
N ALA A 124 -9.50 -8.95 -3.25
CA ALA A 124 -10.25 -10.17 -2.99
C ALA A 124 -11.77 -9.93 -2.87
N ASP A 125 -12.22 -8.75 -2.43
CA ASP A 125 -13.64 -8.44 -2.29
C ASP A 125 -14.29 -8.17 -3.67
N PRO A 126 -15.26 -9.01 -4.11
CA PRO A 126 -15.94 -8.82 -5.39
C PRO A 126 -16.79 -7.56 -5.46
N LYS A 127 -17.12 -6.94 -4.32
CA LYS A 127 -17.88 -5.68 -4.26
C LYS A 127 -17.02 -4.47 -4.54
N VAL A 128 -15.70 -4.53 -4.32
CA VAL A 128 -14.82 -3.37 -4.53
C VAL A 128 -14.77 -3.03 -6.03
N THR A 129 -15.09 -1.78 -6.36
CA THR A 129 -15.07 -1.26 -7.73
C THR A 129 -14.09 -0.12 -7.94
N THR A 130 -13.77 0.61 -6.87
CA THR A 130 -12.86 1.76 -6.92
C THR A 130 -12.11 1.87 -5.61
N ILE A 131 -10.81 2.14 -5.68
CA ILE A 131 -9.94 2.46 -4.55
C ILE A 131 -9.25 3.77 -4.95
N SER A 132 -9.49 4.83 -4.19
CA SER A 132 -8.79 6.10 -4.31
C SER A 132 -7.72 6.16 -3.21
N LEU A 133 -6.51 6.54 -3.61
CA LEU A 133 -5.34 6.73 -2.76
C LEU A 133 -4.88 8.20 -2.90
N GLU A 134 -5.57 9.06 -2.19
CA GLU A 134 -5.26 10.47 -1.96
C GLU A 134 -4.61 10.64 -0.57
N ASN A 135 -4.00 11.80 -0.30
CA ASN A 135 -3.10 12.11 0.83
C ASN A 135 -3.66 11.87 2.28
N ARG A 136 -3.38 12.75 3.26
CA ARG A 136 -3.58 12.55 4.72
C ARG A 136 -5.01 12.17 5.19
N GLN A 137 -6.02 12.21 4.32
CA GLN A 137 -7.40 11.75 4.59
C GLN A 137 -7.92 10.75 3.53
N GLY A 138 -7.09 10.36 2.57
CA GLY A 138 -7.54 10.17 1.20
C GLY A 138 -7.59 8.73 0.71
N ILE A 139 -7.56 7.73 1.60
CA ILE A 139 -7.90 6.37 1.18
C ILE A 139 -9.41 6.23 1.24
N ALA A 140 -10.04 5.99 0.09
CA ALA A 140 -11.47 5.74 0.03
C ALA A 140 -11.80 4.61 -0.93
N VAL A 141 -12.78 3.80 -0.55
CA VAL A 141 -13.17 2.60 -1.30
C VAL A 141 -14.64 2.67 -1.66
N ARG A 142 -14.97 2.33 -2.91
CA ARG A 142 -16.34 2.17 -3.38
C ARG A 142 -16.68 0.69 -3.47
N PHE A 143 -17.78 0.32 -2.85
CA PHE A 143 -18.34 -1.03 -2.87
C PHE A 143 -19.58 -1.07 -3.77
N GLY A 144 -19.39 -1.44 -5.03
CA GLY A 144 -20.44 -1.61 -6.03
C GLY A 144 -20.66 -0.38 -6.91
N PRO A 145 -21.31 -0.57 -8.07
CA PRO A 145 -21.59 0.50 -9.00
C PRO A 145 -22.59 1.50 -8.39
N GLY A 146 -22.26 2.79 -8.46
CA GLY A 146 -23.13 3.88 -7.98
C GLY A 146 -23.11 4.11 -6.46
N ALA A 147 -22.35 3.32 -5.70
CA ALA A 147 -22.15 3.58 -4.27
C ALA A 147 -21.23 4.80 -4.05
N GLU A 148 -21.33 5.39 -2.87
CA GLU A 148 -20.41 6.47 -2.46
C GLU A 148 -19.01 5.91 -2.14
N LEU A 149 -18.01 6.80 -2.15
CA LEU A 149 -16.67 6.48 -1.67
C LEU A 149 -16.70 6.49 -0.14
N VAL A 150 -16.28 5.39 0.48
CA VAL A 150 -16.24 5.24 1.93
C VAL A 150 -14.79 5.38 2.39
N PRO A 151 -14.46 6.41 3.21
CA PRO A 151 -13.12 6.57 3.77
C PRO A 151 -12.68 5.31 4.52
N GLN A 152 -11.42 4.93 4.34
CA GLN A 152 -10.78 3.86 5.09
C GLN A 152 -9.66 4.45 5.93
N ASN A 153 -9.65 4.11 7.21
CA ASN A 153 -8.60 4.52 8.14
C ASN A 153 -7.61 3.37 8.34
N ASP A 154 -6.38 3.70 8.70
CA ASP A 154 -5.36 2.77 9.18
C ASP A 154 -5.04 1.59 8.25
N MET A 155 -5.27 1.74 6.94
CA MET A 155 -4.94 0.71 5.97
C MET A 155 -3.43 0.59 5.75
N PHE A 156 -2.73 1.73 5.68
CA PHE A 156 -1.29 1.79 5.47
C PHE A 156 -0.62 2.42 6.67
N GLU A 157 0.62 2.00 6.94
CA GLU A 157 1.44 2.53 8.04
C GLU A 157 1.76 4.01 7.83
N ASP A 158 2.21 4.35 6.62
CA ASP A 158 2.55 5.71 6.23
C ASP A 158 2.43 5.92 4.71
N TRP A 159 2.73 7.14 4.27
CA TRP A 159 2.67 7.47 2.85
C TRP A 159 3.83 6.85 2.03
N HIS A 160 4.94 6.45 2.67
CA HIS A 160 5.99 5.70 1.99
C HIS A 160 5.52 4.30 1.63
N HIS A 161 4.76 3.65 2.52
CA HIS A 161 4.12 2.36 2.24
C HIS A 161 3.17 2.49 1.04
N VAL A 162 2.30 3.50 1.01
CA VAL A 162 1.43 3.77 -0.16
C VAL A 162 2.24 3.88 -1.46
N ARG A 163 3.31 4.69 -1.46
CA ARG A 163 4.20 4.86 -2.62
C ARG A 163 4.84 3.55 -3.07
N ARG A 164 5.31 2.71 -2.14
CA ARG A 164 5.89 1.38 -2.46
C ARG A 164 4.86 0.49 -3.14
N THR A 165 3.63 0.47 -2.61
CA THR A 165 2.53 -0.34 -3.17
C THR A 165 2.10 0.14 -4.55
N ILE A 166 1.99 1.46 -4.78
CA ILE A 166 1.72 2.03 -6.11
C ILE A 166 2.83 1.68 -7.11
N LYS A 167 4.10 1.84 -6.72
CA LYS A 167 5.25 1.49 -7.59
C LYS A 167 5.21 0.02 -8.02
N ARG A 168 4.86 -0.88 -7.10
CA ARG A 168 4.72 -2.31 -7.41
C ARG A 168 3.55 -2.60 -8.34
N LEU A 169 2.38 -1.98 -8.12
CA LEU A 169 1.26 -2.08 -9.05
C LEU A 169 1.65 -1.65 -10.47
N LEU A 170 2.38 -0.53 -10.60
CA LEU A 170 2.87 -0.06 -11.89
C LEU A 170 3.87 -1.04 -12.50
N LYS A 171 4.84 -1.54 -11.72
CA LYS A 171 5.83 -2.52 -12.16
C LYS A 171 5.17 -3.78 -12.73
N ASP A 172 4.19 -4.33 -12.01
CA ASP A 172 3.43 -5.51 -12.45
C ASP A 172 2.54 -5.24 -13.67
N ALA A 173 2.11 -3.99 -13.84
CA ALA A 173 1.40 -3.53 -15.03
C ALA A 173 2.35 -3.19 -16.20
N GLY A 174 3.68 -3.34 -16.04
CA GLY A 174 4.67 -3.00 -17.06
C GLY A 174 4.83 -1.49 -17.29
N ALA A 175 4.52 -0.69 -16.28
CA ALA A 175 4.57 0.77 -16.31
C ALA A 175 5.48 1.32 -15.21
N GLU A 176 5.90 2.58 -15.37
CA GLU A 176 6.74 3.26 -14.40
C GLU A 176 6.39 4.74 -14.38
N ILE A 177 6.32 5.33 -13.18
CA ILE A 177 6.13 6.77 -13.00
C ILE A 177 7.48 7.44 -12.73
N ARG A 178 7.75 8.53 -13.45
CA ARG A 178 9.02 9.26 -13.39
C ARG A 178 8.77 10.77 -13.35
N SER A 179 9.78 11.55 -12.98
CA SER A 179 9.65 13.02 -12.93
C SER A 179 9.37 13.66 -14.28
N ASP A 180 9.79 13.04 -15.38
CA ASP A 180 9.51 13.46 -16.76
C ASP A 180 8.17 12.92 -17.30
N ILE A 181 7.61 11.89 -16.65
CA ILE A 181 6.32 11.27 -16.97
C ILE A 181 5.49 11.18 -15.68
N PRO A 182 4.93 12.32 -15.21
CA PRO A 182 4.29 12.39 -13.89
C PRO A 182 2.83 11.93 -13.89
N ILE A 183 2.31 11.44 -15.02
CA ILE A 183 0.96 10.89 -15.15
C ILE A 183 1.08 9.58 -15.93
N VAL A 184 0.55 8.50 -15.37
CA VAL A 184 0.63 7.16 -15.95
C VAL A 184 -0.70 6.45 -15.78
N GLU A 185 -1.21 5.86 -16.86
CA GLU A 185 -2.33 4.94 -16.82
C GLU A 185 -1.85 3.55 -17.24
N ALA A 186 -2.15 2.54 -16.42
CA ALA A 186 -1.74 1.17 -16.66
C ALA A 186 -2.84 0.17 -16.28
N GLY A 187 -2.84 -0.99 -16.92
CA GLY A 187 -3.81 -2.05 -16.67
C GLY A 187 -3.13 -3.38 -16.39
N LEU A 188 -3.60 -4.10 -15.37
CA LEU A 188 -3.11 -5.43 -15.00
C LEU A 188 -4.28 -6.35 -14.60
N ARG A 189 -3.97 -7.63 -14.37
CA ARG A 189 -4.96 -8.59 -13.87
C ARG A 189 -4.59 -9.05 -12.48
N ILE A 190 -5.48 -8.81 -11.51
CA ILE A 190 -5.32 -9.25 -10.12
C ILE A 190 -6.47 -10.19 -9.80
N ASN A 191 -6.18 -11.39 -9.29
CA ASN A 191 -7.20 -12.42 -8.98
C ASN A 191 -8.16 -12.70 -10.16
N GLY A 192 -7.62 -12.67 -11.38
CA GLY A 192 -8.41 -12.87 -12.61
C GLY A 192 -9.32 -11.70 -13.00
N ARG A 193 -9.36 -10.59 -12.25
CA ARG A 193 -10.12 -9.37 -12.54
C ARG A 193 -9.23 -8.36 -13.25
N ALA A 194 -9.79 -7.60 -14.20
CA ALA A 194 -9.06 -6.47 -14.79
C ALA A 194 -9.01 -5.32 -13.78
N VAL A 195 -7.82 -4.75 -13.61
CA VAL A 195 -7.57 -3.62 -12.73
C VAL A 195 -6.88 -2.54 -13.55
N ASN A 196 -7.40 -1.31 -13.48
CA ASN A 196 -6.81 -0.14 -14.11
C ASN A 196 -6.33 0.80 -13.02
N VAL A 197 -5.09 1.26 -13.15
CA VAL A 197 -4.44 2.15 -12.19
C VAL A 197 -4.08 3.43 -12.94
N ASN A 198 -4.60 4.56 -12.47
CA ASN A 198 -4.20 5.88 -12.90
C ASN A 198 -3.39 6.53 -11.79
N VAL A 199 -2.16 6.92 -12.06
CA VAL A 199 -1.23 7.48 -11.09
C VAL A 199 -0.80 8.86 -11.52
N VAL A 200 -0.80 9.80 -10.57
CA VAL A 200 -0.32 11.17 -10.75
C VAL A 200 0.73 11.47 -9.70
N SER A 201 1.82 12.12 -10.10
CA SER A 201 2.90 12.58 -9.22
C SER A 201 3.15 14.09 -9.37
N PRO A 202 3.98 14.69 -8.51
CA PRO A 202 4.42 16.07 -8.68
C PRO A 202 4.96 16.34 -10.10
N PRO A 203 4.71 17.56 -10.65
CA PRO A 203 4.11 18.72 -9.98
C PRO A 203 2.57 18.77 -9.99
N PHE A 204 1.88 17.78 -10.55
CA PHE A 204 0.42 17.81 -10.72
C PHE A 204 -0.36 17.49 -9.44
N SER A 205 0.33 16.93 -8.46
CA SER A 205 -0.18 16.62 -7.13
C SER A 205 0.89 16.95 -6.09
N ALA A 206 0.50 17.06 -4.82
CA ALA A 206 1.44 17.27 -3.72
C ALA A 206 2.35 16.04 -3.51
N ASP A 207 1.87 14.85 -3.90
CA ASP A 207 2.53 13.58 -3.72
C ASP A 207 2.05 12.57 -4.78
N VAL A 208 2.66 11.38 -4.87
CA VAL A 208 2.17 10.30 -5.71
C VAL A 208 0.79 9.85 -5.22
N MET A 209 -0.22 10.00 -6.06
CA MET A 209 -1.62 9.60 -5.81
C MET A 209 -2.05 8.58 -6.86
N ALA A 210 -3.01 7.72 -6.52
CA ALA A 210 -3.54 6.75 -7.46
C ALA A 210 -5.05 6.54 -7.34
N ASP A 211 -5.71 6.45 -8.49
CA ASP A 211 -7.07 5.95 -8.63
C ASP A 211 -7.04 4.57 -9.27
N ILE A 212 -7.56 3.59 -8.55
CA ILE A 212 -7.57 2.18 -8.97
C ILE A 212 -9.02 1.77 -9.23
N ARG A 213 -9.31 1.40 -10.48
CA ARG A 213 -10.58 0.81 -10.88
C ARG A 213 -10.46 -0.71 -10.92
N VAL A 214 -11.33 -1.38 -10.19
CA VAL A 214 -11.37 -2.85 -10.12
C VAL A 214 -12.61 -3.34 -10.85
N HIS A 215 -12.42 -3.97 -12.01
CA HIS A 215 -13.53 -4.43 -12.84
C HIS A 215 -14.15 -5.73 -12.28
N PRO A 216 -15.44 -5.99 -12.56
CA PRO A 216 -16.05 -7.28 -12.29
C PRO A 216 -15.30 -8.43 -12.98
N SER A 217 -15.30 -9.61 -12.37
CA SER A 217 -14.64 -10.81 -12.93
C SER A 217 -15.32 -11.37 -14.19
N GLY A 218 -16.61 -11.05 -14.39
CA GLY A 218 -17.42 -11.57 -15.49
C GLY A 218 -17.72 -10.54 -16.58
N VAL A 219 -17.82 -11.01 -17.83
CA VAL A 219 -18.37 -10.22 -18.93
C VAL A 219 -19.86 -10.02 -18.69
N ILE A 220 -20.32 -8.76 -18.70
CA ILE A 220 -21.76 -8.46 -18.62
C ILE A 220 -22.42 -8.90 -19.94
N PRO A 221 -23.31 -9.91 -19.93
CA PRO A 221 -23.91 -10.41 -21.16
C PRO A 221 -24.84 -9.35 -21.78
N LEU A 222 -25.00 -9.40 -23.11
CA LEU A 222 -25.90 -8.50 -23.83
C LEU A 222 -27.33 -8.50 -23.27
N THR A 223 -27.83 -9.66 -22.83
CA THR A 223 -29.14 -9.79 -22.17
C THR A 223 -29.24 -8.96 -20.90
N ALA A 224 -28.19 -8.99 -20.06
CA ALA A 224 -28.15 -8.17 -18.85
C ALA A 224 -28.08 -6.68 -19.19
N ARG A 225 -27.37 -6.28 -20.26
CA ARG A 225 -27.32 -4.86 -20.68
C ARG A 225 -28.70 -4.34 -21.10
N VAL A 226 -29.47 -5.15 -21.82
CA VAL A 226 -30.86 -4.83 -22.17
C VAL A 226 -31.73 -4.74 -20.92
N ALA A 227 -31.64 -5.73 -20.02
CA ALA A 227 -32.43 -5.76 -18.79
C ALA A 227 -32.15 -4.55 -17.88
N HIS A 228 -30.91 -4.05 -17.85
CA HIS A 228 -30.53 -2.84 -17.12
C HIS A 228 -30.81 -1.53 -17.90
N GLY A 229 -31.44 -1.61 -19.08
CA GLY A 229 -31.79 -0.43 -19.88
C GLY A 229 -30.58 0.29 -20.51
N MET A 230 -29.39 -0.31 -20.52
CA MET A 230 -28.20 0.28 -21.13
C MET A 230 -28.28 0.30 -22.67
N MET A 231 -29.12 -0.56 -23.25
CA MET A 231 -29.42 -0.62 -24.68
C MET A 231 -30.79 -1.27 -24.90
N ASN A 232 -31.40 -1.07 -26.07
CA ASN A 232 -32.64 -1.76 -26.44
C ASN A 232 -32.37 -3.11 -27.11
N GLU A 233 -33.41 -3.93 -27.25
CA GLU A 233 -33.31 -5.26 -27.88
C GLU A 233 -32.85 -5.21 -29.34
N VAL A 234 -33.29 -4.18 -30.08
CA VAL A 234 -32.92 -4.00 -31.49
C VAL A 234 -31.41 -3.81 -31.65
N ALA A 235 -30.80 -2.98 -30.81
CA ALA A 235 -29.36 -2.75 -30.79
C ALA A 235 -28.60 -4.02 -30.38
N ALA A 236 -29.11 -4.76 -29.39
CA ALA A 236 -28.51 -6.01 -28.96
C ALA A 236 -28.54 -7.09 -30.06
N ASP A 237 -29.66 -7.22 -30.79
CA ASP A 237 -29.77 -8.15 -31.93
C ASP A 237 -28.84 -7.75 -33.08
N PHE A 238 -28.76 -6.46 -33.39
CA PHE A 238 -27.84 -5.94 -34.40
C PHE A 238 -26.37 -6.28 -34.08
N LEU A 239 -25.93 -6.05 -32.84
CA LEU A 239 -24.57 -6.40 -32.39
C LEU A 239 -24.29 -7.91 -32.46
N ARG A 240 -25.27 -8.75 -32.10
CA ARG A 240 -25.13 -10.21 -32.23
C ARG A 240 -24.94 -10.63 -33.68
N ARG A 241 -25.77 -10.10 -34.59
CA ARG A 241 -25.66 -10.42 -36.02
C ARG A 241 -24.32 -10.00 -36.60
N LEU A 242 -23.84 -8.80 -36.27
CA LEU A 242 -22.53 -8.31 -36.71
C LEU A 242 -21.38 -9.24 -36.26
N ALA A 243 -21.39 -9.69 -35.01
CA ALA A 243 -20.36 -10.57 -34.48
C ALA A 243 -20.34 -11.97 -35.11
N HIS A 244 -21.49 -12.45 -35.61
CA HIS A 244 -21.61 -13.75 -36.28
C HIS A 244 -21.48 -13.69 -37.82
N SER A 245 -21.45 -12.48 -38.39
CA SER A 245 -21.27 -12.28 -39.84
C SER A 245 -19.82 -12.16 -40.29
N ALA A 246 -18.86 -12.26 -39.37
CA ALA A 246 -17.42 -12.19 -39.61
C ALA A 246 -16.76 -13.58 -39.69
#